data_AF-A0A9Q4BIV8-F1
#
_entry.id   AF-A0A9Q4BIV8-F1
#
_cell.length_a   1.000
_cell.length_b   1.000
_cell.length_c   1.000
_cell.angle_alpha   90.00
_cell.angle_beta   90.00
_cell.angle_gamma   90.00
#
_symmetry.space_group_name_H-M   'P 1'
#
loop_
_entity.id
_entity.type
_entity.pdbx_description
1 polymer ?
#
loop_
_entity_poly.entity_id
_entity_poly.type
_entity_poly.pdbx_seq_one_letter_code
_entity_poly.pdbx_strand_id
1 'polypeptide(L)'
;MEAPKLFISYSWSSQEQEANVIQLATELRESGVDAILDKWDLKEGHDAIAFMEKMVNDPDIKKVLILCDKTYVEKANGRLGGVGTETQIISQEVYEKQDQNKFVVVVMERDERGKVYLPTYYKSRIYIDLSQPEKYSENFEKLIRWVFDQPLHVKPEIGKKPTFLDDEVILLNNSVPFKRVIDALQNGKPIALGALDEFLSNFAMEMEKFRIVDYSGEFDEIVIKSIEAFLPYRNQLIQLFFYICRYSPTEDFIQKLHRFFEKLIPYMFTPKNISHYREWDYDNFRFIIHELFLYSITTLIQHEQFELASLLLERPYYLERNTDYGNNPIINFDVFRQYTQSLEYRNKRLELRRLSLRADLLKQRSSGTGLEFIHIMQTDFLLFMRSSVGLMDGYWPWYPETLVYLGHFQKQFEIFARASSKKYFDKIKCLISINTPKDLEELLNNFQTNKRRLPMWEFESINPSALLDYNNLATKP
;
A
#
# COMPACT_ATOMS: atom_id res chain seq x y z
N MET A 1 -22.59 -2.89 25.69
CA MET A 1 -23.37 -1.75 25.18
C MET A 1 -24.82 -2.06 25.47
N GLU A 2 -25.56 -1.11 26.04
CA GLU A 2 -27.00 -1.27 26.22
C GLU A 2 -27.69 -1.26 24.86
N ALA A 3 -28.73 -2.08 24.69
CA ALA A 3 -29.51 -2.13 23.46
C ALA A 3 -30.19 -0.78 23.22
N PRO A 4 -30.13 -0.20 22.00
CA PRO A 4 -30.81 1.06 21.71
C PRO A 4 -32.33 0.88 21.84
N LYS A 5 -32.99 1.78 22.57
CA LYS A 5 -34.45 1.81 22.67
C LYS A 5 -35.05 2.44 21.41
N LEU A 6 -35.99 1.74 20.79
CA LEU A 6 -36.70 2.18 19.59
C LEU A 6 -38.21 2.18 19.85
N PHE A 7 -38.84 3.35 19.80
CA PHE A 7 -40.29 3.44 19.92
C PHE A 7 -40.97 3.21 18.56
N ILE A 8 -41.99 2.36 18.50
CA ILE A 8 -42.72 2.07 17.26
C ILE A 8 -44.09 2.74 17.31
N SER A 9 -44.29 3.71 16.42
CA SER A 9 -45.56 4.42 16.20
C SER A 9 -46.23 3.89 14.94
N TYR A 10 -47.44 3.36 15.07
CA TYR A 10 -48.21 2.78 13.96
C TYR A 10 -49.72 3.01 14.17
N SER A 11 -50.54 2.72 13.17
CA SER A 11 -52.00 2.86 13.29
C SER A 11 -52.66 1.51 13.51
N TRP A 12 -53.69 1.46 14.36
CA TRP A 12 -54.53 0.28 14.49
C TRP A 12 -55.49 0.24 13.30
N SER A 13 -55.09 -0.48 12.25
CA SER A 13 -55.82 -0.57 10.97
C SER A 13 -56.50 -1.92 10.79
N SER A 14 -55.73 -2.99 10.57
CA SER A 14 -56.24 -4.36 10.41
C SER A 14 -55.47 -5.38 11.25
N GLN A 15 -56.07 -6.53 11.53
CA GLN A 15 -55.42 -7.62 12.27
C GLN A 15 -54.14 -8.11 11.56
N GLU A 16 -54.12 -8.06 10.23
CA GLU A 16 -52.95 -8.41 9.41
C GLU A 16 -51.82 -7.38 9.57
N GLN A 17 -52.15 -6.09 9.55
CA GLN A 17 -51.18 -5.01 9.78
C GLN A 17 -50.63 -5.07 11.21
N GLU A 18 -51.48 -5.34 12.21
CA GLU A 18 -51.03 -5.54 13.59
C GLU A 18 -50.07 -6.75 13.71
N ALA A 19 -50.35 -7.85 13.03
CA ALA A 19 -49.46 -9.01 13.01
C ALA A 19 -48.10 -8.68 12.36
N ASN A 20 -48.10 -7.95 11.25
CA ASN A 20 -46.88 -7.50 10.57
C ASN A 20 -46.04 -6.55 11.45
N VAL A 21 -46.69 -5.66 12.19
CA VAL A 21 -46.02 -4.76 13.14
C VAL A 21 -45.36 -5.55 14.27
N ILE A 22 -46.07 -6.52 14.85
CA ILE A 22 -45.53 -7.39 15.91
C ILE A 22 -44.37 -8.23 15.39
N GLN A 23 -44.47 -8.77 14.17
CA GLN A 23 -43.39 -9.51 13.55
C GLN A 23 -42.15 -8.62 13.36
N LEU A 24 -42.30 -7.44 12.76
CA LEU A 24 -41.19 -6.50 12.58
C LEU A 24 -40.55 -6.09 13.92
N ALA A 25 -41.37 -5.81 14.94
CA ALA A 25 -40.89 -5.51 16.28
C ALA A 25 -40.10 -6.69 16.89
N THR A 26 -40.51 -7.93 16.60
CA THR A 26 -39.83 -9.14 17.07
C THR A 26 -38.47 -9.28 16.39
N GLU A 27 -38.41 -9.12 15.07
CA GLU A 27 -37.15 -9.15 14.29
C GLU A 27 -36.18 -8.05 14.75
N LEU A 28 -36.68 -6.86 15.11
CA LEU A 28 -35.90 -5.79 15.73
C LEU A 28 -35.29 -6.21 17.08
N ARG A 29 -36.07 -6.86 17.95
CA ARG A 29 -35.58 -7.37 19.24
C ARG A 29 -34.56 -8.49 19.08
N GLU A 30 -34.79 -9.42 18.15
CA GLU A 30 -33.83 -10.47 17.79
C GLU A 30 -32.52 -9.88 17.25
N SER A 31 -32.59 -8.71 16.60
CA SER A 31 -31.44 -7.95 16.09
C SER A 31 -30.78 -7.04 17.14
N GLY A 32 -31.14 -7.15 18.42
CA GLY A 32 -30.51 -6.44 19.53
C GLY A 32 -31.01 -5.01 19.76
N VAL A 33 -32.17 -4.64 19.22
CA VAL A 33 -32.86 -3.37 19.48
C VAL A 33 -33.93 -3.57 20.56
N ASP A 34 -33.99 -2.71 21.57
CA ASP A 34 -35.08 -2.74 22.55
C ASP A 34 -36.31 -2.02 21.98
N ALA A 35 -37.11 -2.74 21.19
CA ALA A 35 -38.33 -2.22 20.60
C ALA A 35 -39.42 -2.04 21.66
N ILE A 36 -39.90 -0.80 21.79
CA ILE A 36 -41.01 -0.38 22.66
C ILE A 36 -42.27 -0.34 21.82
N LEU A 37 -43.24 -1.18 22.17
CA LEU A 37 -44.46 -1.40 21.42
C LEU A 37 -45.66 -1.42 22.38
N ASP A 38 -46.73 -0.70 22.03
CA ASP A 38 -47.94 -0.61 22.84
C ASP A 38 -48.51 -1.99 23.22
N LYS A 39 -48.50 -2.98 22.31
CA LYS A 39 -48.98 -4.36 22.53
C LYS A 39 -48.18 -5.13 23.58
N TRP A 40 -46.94 -4.74 23.86
CA TRP A 40 -46.09 -5.38 24.87
C TRP A 40 -46.02 -4.58 26.17
N ASP A 41 -46.06 -3.25 26.06
CA ASP A 41 -45.77 -2.33 27.16
C ASP A 41 -47.01 -1.69 27.81
N LEU A 42 -48.17 -1.69 27.14
CA LEU A 42 -49.45 -1.28 27.74
C LEU A 42 -50.18 -2.47 28.39
N LYS A 43 -50.73 -2.24 29.58
CA LYS A 43 -51.61 -3.16 30.32
C LYS A 43 -52.94 -2.47 30.60
N GLU A 44 -53.96 -3.24 30.96
CA GLU A 44 -55.28 -2.72 31.30
C GLU A 44 -55.19 -1.66 32.42
N GLY A 45 -55.74 -0.46 32.17
CA GLY A 45 -55.68 0.68 33.08
C GLY A 45 -54.49 1.63 32.88
N HIS A 46 -53.56 1.34 31.96
CA HIS A 46 -52.51 2.29 31.58
C HIS A 46 -53.07 3.48 30.77
N ASP A 47 -52.44 4.64 30.92
CA ASP A 47 -52.74 5.84 30.12
C ASP A 47 -51.98 5.79 28.78
N ALA A 48 -52.72 5.56 27.69
CA ALA A 48 -52.18 5.54 26.33
C ALA A 48 -51.59 6.90 25.90
N ILE A 49 -52.07 8.02 26.47
CA ILE A 49 -51.54 9.36 26.20
C ILE A 49 -50.16 9.49 26.80
N ALA A 50 -50.01 9.14 28.08
CA ALA A 50 -48.73 9.13 28.75
C ALA A 50 -47.71 8.20 28.07
N PHE A 51 -48.16 7.06 27.51
CA PHE A 51 -47.30 6.15 26.76
C PHE A 51 -46.77 6.78 25.46
N MET A 52 -47.64 7.42 24.68
CA MET A 52 -47.23 8.10 23.45
C MET A 52 -46.30 9.28 23.73
N GLU A 53 -46.48 10.00 24.83
CA GLU A 53 -45.59 11.07 25.25
C GLU A 53 -44.17 10.59 25.58
N LYS A 54 -43.98 9.31 25.94
CA LYS A 54 -42.64 8.75 26.21
C LYS A 54 -41.71 8.89 25.01
N MET A 55 -42.22 8.73 23.79
CA MET A 55 -41.40 8.83 22.58
C MET A 55 -40.69 10.19 22.47
N VAL A 56 -41.23 11.23 23.12
CA VAL A 56 -40.67 12.59 23.17
C VAL A 56 -39.95 12.84 24.49
N ASN A 57 -40.58 12.49 25.61
CA ASN A 57 -40.17 12.90 26.96
C ASN A 57 -39.12 11.98 27.60
N ASP A 58 -39.00 10.73 27.14
CA ASP A 58 -38.00 9.80 27.64
C ASP A 58 -36.64 10.04 26.94
N PRO A 59 -35.60 10.48 27.66
CA PRO A 59 -34.29 10.77 27.07
C PRO A 59 -33.56 9.52 26.56
N ASP A 60 -33.96 8.32 27.00
CA ASP A 60 -33.37 7.07 26.53
C ASP A 60 -33.91 6.67 25.14
N ILE A 61 -35.09 7.19 24.75
CA ILE A 61 -35.71 6.94 23.44
C ILE A 61 -35.13 7.94 22.43
N LYS A 62 -34.01 7.55 21.84
CA LYS A 62 -33.31 8.33 20.81
C LYS A 62 -33.85 8.12 19.41
N LYS A 63 -34.60 7.04 19.18
CA LYS A 63 -35.10 6.62 17.88
C LYS A 63 -36.59 6.31 17.95
N VAL A 64 -37.33 6.79 16.96
CA VAL A 64 -38.77 6.58 16.79
C VAL A 64 -39.03 6.12 15.36
N LEU A 65 -39.60 4.94 15.23
CA LEU A 65 -40.02 4.32 13.98
C LEU A 65 -41.49 4.67 13.69
N ILE A 66 -41.76 5.26 12.54
CA ILE A 66 -43.13 5.56 12.09
C ILE A 66 -43.51 4.57 11.00
N LEU A 67 -44.40 3.62 11.31
CA LEU A 67 -44.90 2.66 10.34
C LEU A 67 -46.08 3.27 9.59
N CYS A 68 -45.87 3.58 8.32
CA CYS A 68 -46.86 4.21 7.47
C CYS A 68 -47.55 3.17 6.57
N ASP A 69 -48.85 2.97 6.84
CA ASP A 69 -49.84 2.37 5.95
C ASP A 69 -50.80 3.45 5.44
N LYS A 70 -51.76 3.05 4.60
CA LYS A 70 -52.78 3.99 4.11
C LYS A 70 -53.53 4.71 5.24
N THR A 71 -53.94 3.96 6.26
CA THR A 71 -54.74 4.45 7.39
C THR A 71 -53.97 5.46 8.25
N TYR A 72 -52.69 5.20 8.53
CA TYR A 72 -51.81 6.11 9.26
C TYR A 72 -51.69 7.45 8.52
N VAL A 73 -51.51 7.41 7.20
CA VAL A 73 -51.35 8.62 6.39
C VAL A 73 -52.65 9.42 6.28
N GLU A 74 -53.79 8.77 6.12
CA GLU A 74 -55.10 9.43 6.10
C GLU A 74 -55.37 10.14 7.43
N LYS A 75 -55.14 9.46 8.55
CA LYS A 75 -55.31 10.03 9.89
C LYS A 75 -54.28 11.13 10.19
N ALA A 76 -53.03 10.98 9.77
CA ALA A 76 -51.99 11.99 9.97
C ALA A 76 -52.27 13.27 9.14
N ASN A 77 -52.74 13.14 7.91
CA ASN A 77 -53.07 14.28 7.04
C ASN A 77 -54.42 14.93 7.41
N GLY A 78 -55.40 14.15 7.90
CA GLY A 78 -56.70 14.67 8.33
C GLY A 78 -56.64 15.64 9.52
N ARG A 79 -55.54 15.64 10.27
CA ARG A 79 -55.30 16.52 11.43
C ARG A 79 -54.97 17.97 11.08
N LEU A 80 -54.79 18.30 9.80
CA LEU A 80 -54.65 19.69 9.34
C LEU A 80 -55.85 20.59 9.71
N GLY A 81 -56.99 20.01 10.12
CA GLY A 81 -58.22 20.71 10.52
C GLY A 81 -58.48 20.89 12.02
N GLY A 82 -57.58 20.50 12.92
CA GLY A 82 -57.64 20.90 14.35
C GLY A 82 -58.67 20.20 15.26
N VAL A 83 -59.31 19.10 14.84
CA VAL A 83 -60.20 18.31 15.73
C VAL A 83 -59.97 16.82 15.50
N GLY A 84 -59.27 16.15 16.44
CA GLY A 84 -59.08 14.69 16.40
C GLY A 84 -58.26 14.16 17.58
N THR A 85 -58.94 13.56 18.55
CA THR A 85 -58.41 12.96 19.78
C THR A 85 -57.91 11.53 19.55
N GLU A 86 -57.10 11.30 18.52
CA GLU A 86 -56.54 9.97 18.28
C GLU A 86 -55.07 9.95 18.74
N THR A 87 -54.87 9.47 19.95
CA THR A 87 -53.60 9.60 20.69
C THR A 87 -52.41 8.90 20.02
N GLN A 88 -52.65 7.96 19.10
CA GLN A 88 -51.66 6.99 18.59
C GLN A 88 -50.86 7.42 17.35
N ILE A 89 -51.03 8.65 16.85
CA ILE A 89 -50.31 9.13 15.64
C ILE A 89 -49.53 10.39 15.97
N ILE A 90 -48.32 10.47 15.42
CA ILE A 90 -47.43 11.62 15.59
C ILE A 90 -47.96 12.84 14.82
N SER A 91 -48.14 13.96 15.53
CA SER A 91 -48.52 15.24 14.93
C SER A 91 -47.32 15.93 14.27
N GLN A 92 -47.59 16.78 13.27
CA GLN A 92 -46.56 17.57 12.59
C GLN A 92 -45.77 18.46 13.56
N GLU A 93 -46.43 19.06 14.56
CA GLU A 93 -45.78 19.91 15.55
C GLU A 93 -44.76 19.17 16.42
N VAL A 94 -45.08 17.93 16.83
CA VAL A 94 -44.16 17.09 17.61
C VAL A 94 -42.97 16.67 16.77
N TYR A 95 -43.22 16.37 15.49
CA TYR A 95 -42.20 16.01 14.53
C TYR A 95 -41.22 17.17 14.22
N GLU A 96 -41.71 18.40 14.07
CA GLU A 96 -40.90 19.58 13.75
C GLU A 96 -40.05 20.10 14.92
N LYS A 97 -40.49 19.87 16.17
CA LYS A 97 -39.79 20.35 17.38
C LYS A 97 -38.64 19.46 17.85
N GLN A 98 -38.38 18.34 17.18
CA GLN A 98 -37.42 17.33 17.61
C GLN A 98 -36.28 17.17 16.59
N ASP A 99 -35.18 16.53 17.03
CA ASP A 99 -34.03 16.27 16.17
C ASP A 99 -34.45 15.45 14.93
N GLN A 100 -33.94 15.85 13.76
CA GLN A 100 -34.21 15.18 12.49
C GLN A 100 -33.75 13.72 12.48
N ASN A 101 -32.75 13.37 13.29
CA ASN A 101 -32.19 12.02 13.39
C ASN A 101 -33.01 11.08 14.31
N LYS A 102 -34.04 11.62 14.98
CA LYS A 102 -34.88 10.87 15.92
C LYS A 102 -35.96 10.06 15.22
N PHE A 103 -36.49 10.52 14.09
CA PHE A 103 -37.63 9.89 13.41
C PHE A 103 -37.24 9.31 12.06
N VAL A 104 -37.72 8.10 11.75
CA VAL A 104 -37.70 7.55 10.38
C VAL A 104 -39.06 6.98 10.04
N VAL A 105 -39.54 7.27 8.82
CA VAL A 105 -40.71 6.60 8.27
C VAL A 105 -40.29 5.29 7.60
N VAL A 106 -40.97 4.22 7.97
CA VAL A 106 -40.97 2.94 7.28
C VAL A 106 -42.29 2.75 6.54
N VAL A 107 -42.20 2.48 5.25
CA VAL A 107 -43.36 2.19 4.40
C VAL A 107 -43.65 0.70 4.45
N MET A 108 -44.88 0.34 4.82
CA MET A 108 -45.36 -1.04 4.89
C MET A 108 -46.28 -1.40 3.72
N GLU A 109 -46.83 -0.41 3.02
CA GLU A 109 -47.85 -0.58 1.98
C GLU A 109 -47.66 0.43 0.82
N ARG A 110 -48.08 0.04 -0.39
CA ARG A 110 -48.12 0.89 -1.58
C ARG A 110 -49.52 0.85 -2.21
N ASP A 111 -49.89 1.92 -2.91
CA ASP A 111 -51.14 1.95 -3.66
C ASP A 111 -51.07 1.09 -4.95
N GLU A 112 -52.22 0.92 -5.61
CA GLU A 112 -52.36 0.14 -6.86
C GLU A 112 -51.48 0.65 -8.02
N ARG A 113 -50.96 1.88 -7.93
CA ARG A 113 -50.07 2.50 -8.91
C ARG A 113 -48.59 2.43 -8.48
N GLY A 114 -48.30 1.72 -7.39
CA GLY A 114 -46.97 1.54 -6.83
C GLY A 114 -46.45 2.75 -6.06
N LYS A 115 -47.30 3.71 -5.69
CA LYS A 115 -46.90 4.89 -4.90
C LYS A 115 -46.92 4.57 -3.41
N VAL A 116 -45.91 5.05 -2.69
CA VAL A 116 -45.78 4.88 -1.23
C VAL A 116 -46.74 5.78 -0.46
N TYR A 117 -47.22 5.30 0.68
CA TYR A 117 -47.99 6.09 1.64
C TYR A 117 -47.05 6.87 2.56
N LEU A 118 -47.02 8.20 2.41
CA LEU A 118 -46.23 9.10 3.26
C LEU A 118 -47.08 10.28 3.78
N PRO A 119 -46.98 10.66 5.06
CA PRO A 119 -47.57 11.89 5.57
C PRO A 119 -47.04 13.12 4.84
N THR A 120 -47.87 14.15 4.68
CA THR A 120 -47.53 15.34 3.89
C THR A 120 -46.28 16.05 4.41
N TYR A 121 -46.08 16.07 5.73
CA TYR A 121 -44.90 16.65 6.37
C TYR A 121 -43.60 15.87 6.15
N TYR A 122 -43.65 14.62 5.68
CA TYR A 122 -42.47 13.76 5.49
C TYR A 122 -42.06 13.58 4.01
N LYS A 123 -42.84 14.10 3.04
CA LYS A 123 -42.64 13.85 1.60
C LYS A 123 -41.26 14.21 1.04
N SER A 124 -40.54 15.15 1.64
CA SER A 124 -39.21 15.59 1.20
C SER A 124 -38.04 14.87 1.87
N ARG A 125 -38.30 13.92 2.78
CA ARG A 125 -37.27 13.22 3.55
C ARG A 125 -37.07 11.78 3.10
N ILE A 126 -35.90 11.24 3.42
CA ILE A 126 -35.54 9.85 3.14
C ILE A 126 -36.36 8.94 4.08
N TYR A 127 -36.96 7.91 3.52
CA TYR A 127 -37.72 6.87 4.21
C TYR A 127 -37.10 5.50 3.91
N ILE A 128 -37.46 4.50 4.71
CA ILE A 128 -37.11 3.10 4.50
C ILE A 128 -38.35 2.38 3.98
N ASP A 129 -38.20 1.50 3.00
CA ASP A 129 -39.33 0.79 2.40
C ASP A 129 -39.25 -0.71 2.65
N LEU A 130 -40.16 -1.22 3.48
CA LEU A 130 -40.26 -2.66 3.78
C LEU A 130 -41.45 -3.31 3.05
N SER A 131 -42.16 -2.57 2.19
CA SER A 131 -43.36 -3.09 1.51
C SER A 131 -43.06 -4.07 0.36
N GLN A 132 -41.79 -4.20 -0.05
CA GLN A 132 -41.37 -5.01 -1.19
C GLN A 132 -40.60 -6.25 -0.71
N PRO A 133 -41.16 -7.47 -0.87
CA PRO A 133 -40.50 -8.70 -0.41
C PRO A 133 -39.08 -8.89 -0.96
N GLU A 134 -38.84 -8.49 -2.21
CA GLU A 134 -37.53 -8.67 -2.87
C GLU A 134 -36.43 -7.79 -2.26
N LYS A 135 -36.80 -6.69 -1.61
CA LYS A 135 -35.86 -5.73 -1.00
C LYS A 135 -35.95 -5.68 0.52
N TYR A 136 -36.79 -6.53 1.11
CA TYR A 136 -37.05 -6.54 2.55
C TYR A 136 -35.76 -6.66 3.35
N SER A 137 -34.93 -7.67 3.06
CA SER A 137 -33.67 -7.91 3.81
C SER A 137 -32.68 -6.74 3.71
N GLU A 138 -32.52 -6.15 2.52
CA GLU A 138 -31.62 -5.01 2.31
C GLU A 138 -32.10 -3.77 3.09
N ASN A 139 -33.40 -3.49 3.06
CA ASN A 139 -33.98 -2.33 3.73
C ASN A 139 -34.13 -2.54 5.24
N PHE A 140 -34.31 -3.78 5.69
CA PHE A 140 -34.25 -4.14 7.11
C PHE A 140 -32.84 -3.92 7.67
N GLU A 141 -31.79 -4.30 6.94
CA GLU A 141 -30.41 -3.98 7.35
C GLU A 141 -30.20 -2.46 7.48
N LYS A 142 -30.72 -1.66 6.55
CA LYS A 142 -30.68 -0.18 6.65
C LYS A 142 -31.38 0.34 7.90
N LEU A 143 -32.52 -0.25 8.27
CA LEU A 143 -33.24 0.10 9.48
C LEU A 143 -32.40 -0.19 10.72
N ILE A 144 -31.84 -1.40 10.84
CA ILE A 144 -30.95 -1.76 11.96
C ILE A 144 -29.79 -0.78 12.06
N ARG A 145 -29.08 -0.54 10.95
CA ARG A 145 -27.98 0.42 10.88
C ARG A 145 -28.37 1.83 11.37
N TRP A 146 -29.55 2.31 10.99
CA TRP A 146 -30.07 3.61 11.44
C TRP A 146 -30.35 3.66 12.94
N VAL A 147 -30.87 2.57 13.52
CA VAL A 147 -31.16 2.47 14.96
C VAL A 147 -29.86 2.53 15.78
N PHE A 148 -28.79 1.90 15.29
CA PHE A 148 -27.47 1.88 15.95
C PHE A 148 -26.57 3.09 15.63
N ASP A 149 -27.05 4.08 14.87
CA ASP A 149 -26.25 5.20 14.35
C ASP A 149 -25.00 4.74 13.57
N GLN A 150 -25.10 3.63 12.85
CA GLN A 150 -24.03 3.02 12.05
C GLN A 150 -24.32 3.21 10.55
N PRO A 151 -23.88 4.31 9.91
CA PRO A 151 -24.18 4.58 8.51
C PRO A 151 -23.64 3.47 7.59
N LEU A 152 -24.40 3.13 6.53
CA LEU A 152 -23.99 2.14 5.52
C LEU A 152 -22.64 2.51 4.85
N HIS A 153 -22.40 3.82 4.68
CA HIS A 153 -21.15 4.37 4.18
C HIS A 153 -20.52 5.24 5.26
N VAL A 154 -19.53 4.69 5.97
CA VAL A 154 -18.73 5.46 6.93
C VAL A 154 -17.80 6.38 6.15
N LYS A 155 -17.89 7.69 6.40
CA LYS A 155 -16.94 8.65 5.86
C LYS A 155 -15.55 8.25 6.37
N PRO A 156 -14.57 7.95 5.50
CA PRO A 156 -13.25 7.58 5.96
C PRO A 156 -12.65 8.73 6.77
N GLU A 157 -11.78 8.41 7.74
CA GLU A 157 -11.03 9.43 8.46
C GLU A 157 -10.34 10.34 7.45
N ILE A 158 -10.42 11.66 7.70
CA ILE A 158 -9.67 12.62 6.92
C ILE A 158 -8.20 12.28 7.17
N GLY A 159 -7.52 11.82 6.11
CA GLY A 159 -6.09 11.56 6.17
C GLY A 159 -5.35 12.80 6.69
N LYS A 160 -4.22 12.61 7.35
CA LYS A 160 -3.37 13.74 7.73
C LYS A 160 -3.14 14.62 6.50
N LYS A 161 -3.21 15.95 6.68
CA LYS A 161 -2.80 16.91 5.66
C LYS A 161 -1.50 16.37 5.06
N PRO A 162 -1.47 16.05 3.76
CA PRO A 162 -0.29 15.44 3.20
C PRO A 162 0.91 16.34 3.44
N THR A 163 1.99 15.78 3.96
CA THR A 163 3.24 16.51 4.23
C THR A 163 3.76 17.24 2.99
N PHE A 164 3.31 16.83 1.81
CA PHE A 164 3.64 17.46 0.54
C PHE A 164 3.05 18.86 0.28
N LEU A 165 2.13 19.33 1.12
CA LEU A 165 1.49 20.64 0.93
C LEU A 165 2.27 21.79 1.59
N ASP A 166 3.30 21.49 2.39
CA ASP A 166 4.12 22.52 3.07
C ASP A 166 5.53 22.66 2.49
N ASP A 167 5.96 21.74 1.61
CA ASP A 167 7.21 21.80 0.85
C ASP A 167 6.91 21.71 -0.65
N GLU A 168 7.77 22.29 -1.51
CA GLU A 168 7.74 22.08 -2.96
C GLU A 168 7.91 20.59 -3.29
N VAL A 169 6.81 19.84 -3.30
CA VAL A 169 6.90 18.40 -3.55
C VAL A 169 7.02 18.11 -5.02
N ILE A 170 8.11 17.41 -5.34
CA ILE A 170 8.38 16.84 -6.64
C ILE A 170 7.28 15.80 -6.94
N LEU A 171 6.33 16.18 -7.79
CA LEU A 171 5.26 15.31 -8.28
C LEU A 171 5.66 14.71 -9.63
N LEU A 172 5.75 13.37 -9.67
CA LEU A 172 5.90 12.64 -10.92
C LEU A 172 4.52 12.35 -11.53
N ASN A 173 4.39 12.56 -12.84
CA ASN A 173 3.15 12.32 -13.59
C ASN A 173 2.96 10.83 -13.92
N ASN A 174 3.13 9.94 -12.94
CA ASN A 174 3.20 8.49 -13.14
C ASN A 174 2.03 7.70 -12.53
N SER A 175 1.13 8.35 -11.79
CA SER A 175 0.02 7.68 -11.09
C SER A 175 -0.96 6.97 -12.01
N VAL A 176 -1.34 7.58 -13.13
CA VAL A 176 -2.26 6.98 -14.11
C VAL A 176 -1.57 5.86 -14.92
N PRO A 177 -0.38 6.10 -15.52
CA PRO A 177 0.37 5.03 -16.18
C PRO A 177 0.65 3.83 -15.26
N PHE A 178 0.97 4.08 -13.98
CA PHE A 178 1.18 3.02 -12.99
C PHE A 178 -0.07 2.16 -12.81
N LYS A 179 -1.24 2.78 -12.52
CA LYS A 179 -2.50 2.04 -12.36
C LYS A 179 -2.83 1.21 -13.59
N ARG A 180 -2.60 1.76 -14.79
CA ARG A 180 -2.82 1.06 -16.07
C ARG A 180 -1.93 -0.18 -16.21
N VAL A 181 -0.65 -0.05 -15.83
CA VAL A 181 0.30 -1.18 -15.83
C VAL A 181 -0.11 -2.27 -14.85
N ILE A 182 -0.48 -1.87 -13.64
CA ILE A 182 -0.86 -2.78 -12.57
C ILE A 182 -2.12 -3.56 -12.95
N ASP A 183 -3.14 -2.87 -13.45
CA ASP A 183 -4.38 -3.47 -13.96
C ASP A 183 -4.12 -4.40 -15.16
N ALA A 184 -3.24 -4.02 -16.08
CA ALA A 184 -2.88 -4.86 -17.23
C ALA A 184 -2.16 -6.15 -16.81
N LEU A 185 -1.24 -6.07 -15.84
CA LEU A 185 -0.53 -7.23 -15.29
C LEU A 185 -1.48 -8.17 -14.54
N GLN A 186 -2.31 -7.65 -13.62
CA GLN A 186 -3.23 -8.46 -12.81
C GLN A 186 -4.26 -9.22 -13.64
N ASN A 187 -4.75 -8.58 -14.70
CA ASN A 187 -5.80 -9.12 -15.54
C ASN A 187 -5.27 -9.78 -16.83
N GLY A 188 -3.95 -9.97 -16.95
CA GLY A 188 -3.33 -10.62 -18.10
C GLY A 188 -3.64 -9.96 -19.45
N LYS A 189 -3.76 -8.63 -19.49
CA LYS A 189 -4.14 -7.90 -20.70
C LYS A 189 -2.99 -7.92 -21.71
N PRO A 190 -3.24 -8.11 -23.02
CA PRO A 190 -2.19 -8.11 -24.06
C PRO A 190 -1.35 -6.82 -24.11
N ILE A 191 -1.90 -5.71 -23.62
CA ILE A 191 -1.23 -4.41 -23.56
C ILE A 191 -0.19 -4.30 -22.43
N ALA A 192 -0.06 -5.30 -21.55
CA ALA A 192 0.75 -5.19 -20.33
C ALA A 192 2.21 -4.82 -20.62
N LEU A 193 2.84 -5.46 -21.61
CA LEU A 193 4.23 -5.18 -21.98
C LEU A 193 4.41 -3.76 -22.54
N GLY A 194 3.47 -3.30 -23.37
CA GLY A 194 3.49 -1.94 -23.93
C GLY A 194 3.22 -0.88 -22.86
N ALA A 195 2.27 -1.12 -21.97
CA ALA A 195 2.00 -0.25 -20.83
C ALA A 195 3.20 -0.16 -19.89
N LEU A 196 3.93 -1.27 -19.68
CA LEU A 196 5.16 -1.29 -18.89
C LEU A 196 6.24 -0.41 -19.51
N ASP A 197 6.47 -0.55 -20.82
CA ASP A 197 7.47 0.23 -21.53
C ASP A 197 7.16 1.74 -21.48
N GLU A 198 5.89 2.10 -21.66
CA GLU A 198 5.40 3.48 -21.53
C GLU A 198 5.64 4.01 -20.11
N PHE A 199 5.24 3.25 -19.08
CA PHE A 199 5.43 3.63 -17.68
C PHE A 199 6.91 3.82 -17.33
N LEU A 200 7.76 2.85 -17.63
CA LEU A 200 9.19 2.89 -17.29
C LEU A 200 9.93 3.99 -18.07
N SER A 201 9.59 4.20 -19.34
CA SER A 201 10.17 5.27 -20.14
C SER A 201 9.80 6.65 -19.60
N ASN A 202 8.52 6.86 -19.26
CA ASN A 202 8.07 8.11 -18.65
C ASN A 202 8.70 8.31 -17.27
N PHE A 203 8.76 7.25 -16.46
CA PHE A 203 9.40 7.31 -15.14
C PHE A 203 10.87 7.72 -15.25
N ALA A 204 11.63 7.10 -16.17
CA ALA A 204 13.03 7.43 -16.39
C ALA A 204 13.21 8.91 -16.78
N MET A 205 12.39 9.45 -17.68
CA MET A 205 12.44 10.87 -18.05
C MET A 205 12.15 11.80 -16.86
N GLU A 206 11.14 11.46 -16.07
CA GLU A 206 10.71 12.24 -14.91
C GLU A 206 11.74 12.25 -13.77
N MET A 207 12.75 11.36 -13.79
CA MET A 207 13.90 11.42 -12.87
C MET A 207 14.62 12.76 -12.96
N GLU A 208 14.58 13.47 -14.10
CA GLU A 208 15.19 14.80 -14.25
C GLU A 208 14.66 15.81 -13.22
N LYS A 209 13.40 15.66 -12.77
CA LYS A 209 12.82 16.51 -11.72
C LYS A 209 13.51 16.37 -10.35
N PHE A 210 14.26 15.30 -10.14
CA PHE A 210 15.08 15.09 -8.95
C PHE A 210 16.50 15.65 -9.09
N ARG A 211 16.87 16.22 -10.25
CA ARG A 211 18.20 16.83 -10.40
C ARG A 211 18.32 18.04 -9.47
N ILE A 212 19.34 18.02 -8.63
CA ILE A 212 19.63 19.14 -7.74
C ILE A 212 20.25 20.26 -8.57
N VAL A 213 19.54 21.37 -8.67
CA VAL A 213 19.98 22.59 -9.37
C VAL A 213 20.16 23.77 -8.43
N ASP A 214 19.48 23.74 -7.28
CA ASP A 214 19.67 24.71 -6.21
C ASP A 214 20.73 24.22 -5.23
N TYR A 215 21.68 25.10 -4.94
CA TYR A 215 22.80 24.87 -4.03
C TYR A 215 22.71 25.78 -2.81
N SER A 216 21.51 26.30 -2.51
CA SER A 216 21.27 27.12 -1.33
C SER A 216 21.35 26.28 -0.03
N GLY A 217 22.32 26.60 0.82
CA GLY A 217 22.54 25.90 2.09
C GLY A 217 23.49 24.70 2.01
N GLU A 218 23.40 23.80 2.99
CA GLU A 218 24.25 22.61 3.10
C GLU A 218 23.86 21.56 2.05
N PHE A 219 24.75 21.31 1.09
CA PHE A 219 24.45 20.44 -0.05
C PHE A 219 24.04 19.02 0.35
N ASP A 220 24.65 18.44 1.38
CA ASP A 220 24.30 17.11 1.83
C ASP A 220 22.89 17.02 2.45
N GLU A 221 22.35 18.11 3.01
CA GLU A 221 20.94 18.17 3.42
C GLU A 221 20.01 18.12 2.20
N ILE A 222 20.37 18.80 1.11
CA ILE A 222 19.59 18.80 -0.14
C ILE A 222 19.57 17.39 -0.75
N VAL A 223 20.72 16.68 -0.72
CA VAL A 223 20.82 15.28 -1.14
C VAL A 223 19.89 14.39 -0.32
N ILE A 224 19.90 14.51 1.01
CA ILE A 224 19.00 13.74 1.89
C ILE A 224 17.53 14.04 1.61
N LYS A 225 17.14 15.32 1.51
CA LYS A 225 15.77 15.72 1.17
C LYS A 225 15.33 15.14 -0.18
N SER A 226 16.20 15.13 -1.18
CA SER A 226 15.92 14.53 -2.49
C SER A 226 15.68 13.01 -2.38
N ILE A 227 16.50 12.29 -1.62
CA ILE A 227 16.34 10.84 -1.36
C ILE A 227 15.03 10.55 -0.60
N GLU A 228 14.67 11.38 0.38
CA GLU A 228 13.43 11.29 1.14
C GLU A 228 12.20 11.56 0.25
N ALA A 229 12.24 12.61 -0.57
CA ALA A 229 11.18 12.94 -1.52
C ALA A 229 10.95 11.82 -2.56
N PHE A 230 11.96 10.99 -2.85
CA PHE A 230 11.82 9.87 -3.78
C PHE A 230 11.12 8.63 -3.18
N LEU A 231 10.97 8.55 -1.85
CA LEU A 231 10.41 7.38 -1.14
C LEU A 231 9.08 6.84 -1.71
N PRO A 232 8.05 7.64 -2.04
CA PRO A 232 6.80 7.11 -2.61
C PRO A 232 7.01 6.46 -3.98
N TYR A 233 7.90 7.01 -4.82
CA TYR A 233 8.19 6.49 -6.15
C TYR A 233 9.05 5.24 -6.11
N ARG A 234 9.97 5.17 -5.13
CA ARG A 234 10.68 3.94 -4.77
C ARG A 234 9.69 2.83 -4.43
N ASN A 235 8.72 3.09 -3.55
CA ASN A 235 7.71 2.09 -3.17
C ASN A 235 6.86 1.65 -4.38
N GLN A 236 6.50 2.58 -5.26
CA GLN A 236 5.78 2.30 -6.49
C GLN A 236 6.56 1.34 -7.41
N LEU A 237 7.88 1.56 -7.57
CA LEU A 237 8.74 0.66 -8.37
C LEU A 237 8.92 -0.71 -7.71
N ILE A 238 9.09 -0.77 -6.39
CA ILE A 238 9.12 -2.06 -5.67
C ILE A 238 7.83 -2.84 -5.93
N GLN A 239 6.67 -2.19 -5.80
CA GLN A 239 5.39 -2.82 -6.09
C GLN A 239 5.34 -3.33 -7.54
N LEU A 240 5.84 -2.55 -8.51
CA LEU A 240 5.92 -3.00 -9.89
C LEU A 240 6.78 -4.26 -10.05
N PHE A 241 7.94 -4.33 -9.39
CA PHE A 241 8.80 -5.51 -9.44
C PHE A 241 8.09 -6.76 -8.90
N PHE A 242 7.35 -6.64 -7.79
CA PHE A 242 6.52 -7.73 -7.26
C PHE A 242 5.47 -8.19 -8.27
N TYR A 243 4.82 -7.26 -8.96
CA TYR A 243 3.77 -7.58 -9.93
C TYR A 243 4.33 -8.25 -11.19
N ILE A 244 5.49 -7.81 -11.68
CA ILE A 244 6.18 -8.47 -12.79
C ILE A 244 6.51 -9.92 -12.38
N CYS A 245 7.11 -10.13 -11.21
CA CYS A 245 7.45 -11.49 -10.76
C CYS A 245 6.22 -12.38 -10.59
N ARG A 246 5.11 -11.82 -10.10
CA ARG A 246 3.88 -12.58 -9.81
C ARG A 246 3.04 -12.90 -11.04
N TYR A 247 2.93 -11.97 -11.98
CA TYR A 247 1.96 -12.06 -13.09
C TYR A 247 2.61 -12.21 -14.47
N SER A 248 3.86 -11.79 -14.65
CA SER A 248 4.53 -11.82 -15.96
C SER A 248 6.06 -12.00 -15.85
N PRO A 249 6.55 -13.09 -15.22
CA PRO A 249 7.98 -13.37 -15.11
C PRO A 249 8.51 -13.93 -16.45
N THR A 250 8.67 -13.06 -17.46
CA THR A 250 9.23 -13.44 -18.77
C THR A 250 10.40 -12.54 -19.16
N GLU A 251 11.23 -13.03 -20.07
CA GLU A 251 12.40 -12.28 -20.55
C GLU A 251 12.05 -10.93 -21.17
N ASP A 252 10.91 -10.80 -21.83
CA ASP A 252 10.46 -9.54 -22.43
C ASP A 252 10.25 -8.46 -21.37
N PHE A 253 9.63 -8.82 -20.24
CA PHE A 253 9.42 -7.89 -19.13
C PHE A 253 10.76 -7.51 -18.46
N ILE A 254 11.67 -8.48 -18.32
CA ILE A 254 13.02 -8.21 -17.81
C ILE A 254 13.83 -7.36 -18.78
N GLN A 255 13.65 -7.50 -20.10
CA GLN A 255 14.28 -6.64 -21.08
C GLN A 255 13.80 -5.19 -20.94
N LYS A 256 12.51 -4.97 -20.62
CA LYS A 256 12.01 -3.62 -20.31
C LYS A 256 12.63 -3.06 -19.03
N LEU A 257 12.81 -3.88 -17.98
CA LEU A 257 13.54 -3.47 -16.77
C LEU A 257 15.02 -3.17 -17.06
N HIS A 258 15.68 -3.97 -17.88
CA HIS A 258 17.07 -3.75 -18.30
C HIS A 258 17.23 -2.39 -18.98
N ARG A 259 16.38 -2.10 -19.98
CA ARG A 259 16.37 -0.81 -20.67
C ARG A 259 16.00 0.36 -19.77
N PHE A 260 15.13 0.13 -18.79
CA PHE A 260 14.84 1.13 -17.77
C PHE A 260 16.08 1.49 -16.96
N PHE A 261 16.77 0.49 -16.39
CA PHE A 261 18.00 0.73 -15.64
C PHE A 261 19.09 1.36 -16.51
N GLU A 262 19.23 0.95 -17.77
CA GLU A 262 20.15 1.60 -18.73
C GLU A 262 19.86 3.10 -18.91
N LYS A 263 18.58 3.47 -19.05
CA LYS A 263 18.15 4.89 -19.11
C LYS A 263 18.41 5.67 -17.83
N LEU A 264 18.55 5.01 -16.68
CA LEU A 264 18.87 5.67 -15.42
C LEU A 264 20.36 6.01 -15.28
N ILE A 265 21.25 5.26 -15.95
CA ILE A 265 22.71 5.42 -15.81
C ILE A 265 23.18 6.87 -16.03
N PRO A 266 22.75 7.60 -17.07
CA PRO A 266 23.21 8.97 -17.31
C PRO A 266 22.94 9.95 -16.16
N TYR A 267 21.92 9.71 -15.31
CA TYR A 267 21.62 10.58 -14.17
C TYR A 267 22.68 10.52 -13.06
N MET A 268 23.48 9.45 -12.99
CA MET A 268 24.55 9.27 -11.99
C MET A 268 25.83 10.04 -12.32
N PHE A 269 25.88 10.66 -13.51
CA PHE A 269 27.05 11.32 -14.06
C PHE A 269 26.73 12.71 -14.59
N THR A 270 27.77 13.50 -14.85
CA THR A 270 27.63 14.83 -15.44
C THR A 270 27.05 14.75 -16.86
N PRO A 271 26.01 15.54 -17.19
CA PRO A 271 25.56 15.74 -18.56
C PRO A 271 26.66 16.30 -19.49
N LYS A 272 26.61 15.97 -20.78
CA LYS A 272 27.64 16.39 -21.77
C LYS A 272 27.77 17.92 -21.92
N ASN A 273 26.69 18.66 -21.66
CA ASN A 273 26.60 20.11 -21.81
C ASN A 273 27.09 20.89 -20.57
N ILE A 274 27.53 20.23 -19.50
CA ILE A 274 27.95 20.87 -18.25
C ILE A 274 29.47 20.76 -18.10
N SER A 275 30.15 21.90 -18.06
CA SER A 275 31.61 21.99 -17.92
C SER A 275 32.08 22.14 -16.47
N HIS A 276 31.22 22.62 -15.58
CA HIS A 276 31.53 22.83 -14.16
C HIS A 276 30.55 22.03 -13.31
N TYR A 277 31.08 21.11 -12.52
CA TYR A 277 30.32 20.28 -11.59
C TYR A 277 31.23 19.87 -10.44
N ARG A 278 30.63 19.52 -9.30
CA ARG A 278 31.31 18.86 -8.19
C ARG A 278 31.02 17.37 -8.30
N GLU A 279 31.97 16.54 -7.89
CA GLU A 279 31.89 15.09 -8.03
C GLU A 279 30.61 14.50 -7.40
N TRP A 280 30.13 15.10 -6.32
CA TRP A 280 28.95 14.68 -5.56
C TRP A 280 27.61 15.26 -6.03
N ASP A 281 27.57 16.08 -7.10
CA ASP A 281 26.34 16.77 -7.52
C ASP A 281 25.20 15.80 -7.91
N TYR A 282 25.55 14.54 -8.19
CA TYR A 282 24.63 13.48 -8.63
C TYR A 282 24.42 12.38 -7.57
N ASP A 283 24.85 12.61 -6.33
CA ASP A 283 24.83 11.58 -5.29
C ASP A 283 23.42 11.13 -4.88
N ASN A 284 22.41 11.99 -5.02
CA ASN A 284 21.02 11.60 -4.82
C ASN A 284 20.61 10.50 -5.83
N PHE A 285 20.96 10.66 -7.11
CA PHE A 285 20.73 9.64 -8.13
C PHE A 285 21.55 8.38 -7.89
N ARG A 286 22.83 8.52 -7.51
CA ARG A 286 23.70 7.37 -7.19
C ARG A 286 23.15 6.52 -6.03
N PHE A 287 22.54 7.15 -5.04
CA PHE A 287 21.86 6.44 -3.96
C PHE A 287 20.55 5.81 -4.44
N ILE A 288 19.67 6.59 -5.08
CA ILE A 288 18.33 6.15 -5.52
C ILE A 288 18.43 4.97 -6.49
N ILE A 289 19.28 5.07 -7.51
CA ILE A 289 19.38 4.05 -8.56
C ILE A 289 19.98 2.77 -8.00
N HIS A 290 20.98 2.86 -7.11
CA HIS A 290 21.49 1.71 -6.37
C HIS A 290 20.42 1.02 -5.54
N GLU A 291 19.64 1.79 -4.78
CA GLU A 291 18.53 1.28 -3.96
C GLU A 291 17.51 0.54 -4.85
N LEU A 292 17.10 1.13 -5.98
CA LEU A 292 16.18 0.50 -6.93
C LEU A 292 16.73 -0.79 -7.54
N PHE A 293 18.03 -0.81 -7.89
CA PHE A 293 18.67 -2.00 -8.44
C PHE A 293 18.78 -3.13 -7.41
N LEU A 294 19.12 -2.81 -6.16
CA LEU A 294 19.11 -3.78 -5.07
C LEU A 294 17.71 -4.39 -4.90
N TYR A 295 16.66 -3.56 -4.88
CA TYR A 295 15.29 -4.06 -4.73
C TYR A 295 14.81 -4.89 -5.92
N SER A 296 15.19 -4.57 -7.16
CA SER A 296 14.78 -5.35 -8.33
C SER A 296 15.37 -6.77 -8.28
N ILE A 297 16.67 -6.89 -8.00
CA ILE A 297 17.35 -8.18 -7.87
C ILE A 297 16.85 -8.94 -6.64
N THR A 298 16.68 -8.26 -5.50
CA THR A 298 16.12 -8.88 -4.27
C THR A 298 14.74 -9.46 -4.56
N THR A 299 13.86 -8.71 -5.24
CA THR A 299 12.50 -9.17 -5.54
C THR A 299 12.51 -10.40 -6.45
N LEU A 300 13.34 -10.40 -7.50
CA LEU A 300 13.48 -11.56 -8.41
C LEU A 300 14.00 -12.80 -7.67
N ILE A 301 15.02 -12.64 -6.82
CA ILE A 301 15.58 -13.74 -6.01
C ILE A 301 14.52 -14.32 -5.06
N GLN A 302 13.76 -13.47 -4.36
CA GLN A 302 12.72 -13.91 -3.42
C GLN A 302 11.55 -14.63 -4.10
N HIS A 303 11.35 -14.43 -5.41
CA HIS A 303 10.36 -15.18 -6.22
C HIS A 303 10.97 -16.34 -7.00
N GLU A 304 12.20 -16.76 -6.66
CA GLU A 304 12.97 -17.79 -7.35
C GLU A 304 13.15 -17.56 -8.87
N GLN A 305 13.09 -16.30 -9.32
CA GLN A 305 13.29 -15.91 -10.71
C GLN A 305 14.79 -15.74 -11.01
N PHE A 306 15.58 -16.79 -10.77
CA PHE A 306 17.04 -16.72 -10.78
C PHE A 306 17.62 -16.44 -12.17
N GLU A 307 17.11 -17.11 -13.21
CA GLU A 307 17.55 -16.87 -14.59
C GLU A 307 17.24 -15.44 -15.03
N LEU A 308 16.04 -14.96 -14.71
CA LEU A 308 15.60 -13.59 -14.99
C LEU A 308 16.44 -12.54 -14.24
N ALA A 309 16.82 -12.81 -12.99
CA ALA A 309 17.78 -11.98 -12.26
C ALA A 309 19.15 -12.00 -12.94
N SER A 310 19.64 -13.17 -13.37
CA SER A 310 20.91 -13.29 -14.08
C SER A 310 20.93 -12.45 -15.36
N LEU A 311 19.82 -12.34 -16.09
CA LEU A 311 19.73 -11.48 -17.29
C LEU A 311 20.04 -10.00 -17.00
N LEU A 312 19.64 -9.47 -15.84
CA LEU A 312 19.99 -8.10 -15.44
C LEU A 312 21.46 -7.95 -15.03
N LEU A 313 22.10 -9.05 -14.63
CA LEU A 313 23.48 -9.06 -14.15
C LEU A 313 24.50 -9.50 -15.22
N GLU A 314 24.04 -10.10 -16.31
CA GLU A 314 24.86 -10.60 -17.42
C GLU A 314 24.80 -9.69 -18.63
N ARG A 315 23.61 -9.19 -18.99
CA ARG A 315 23.45 -8.31 -20.15
C ARG A 315 24.14 -6.98 -19.83
N PRO A 316 25.14 -6.58 -20.62
CA PRO A 316 25.82 -5.33 -20.34
C PRO A 316 24.92 -4.13 -20.63
N TYR A 317 25.31 -3.00 -20.06
CA TYR A 317 24.62 -1.73 -20.18
C TYR A 317 25.43 -0.78 -21.06
N TYR A 318 24.72 0.09 -21.78
CA TYR A 318 25.34 1.10 -22.62
C TYR A 318 25.49 2.45 -21.90
N LEU A 319 26.71 3.00 -21.89
CA LEU A 319 27.04 4.34 -21.42
C LEU A 319 27.72 5.12 -22.54
N GLU A 320 26.94 5.92 -23.26
CA GLU A 320 27.40 6.71 -24.41
C GLU A 320 28.63 7.58 -24.09
N ARG A 321 28.64 8.19 -22.89
CA ARG A 321 29.71 9.08 -22.41
C ARG A 321 31.10 8.46 -22.50
N ASN A 322 31.24 7.15 -22.28
CA ASN A 322 32.55 6.49 -22.35
C ASN A 322 33.15 6.59 -23.76
N THR A 323 32.32 6.57 -24.81
CA THR A 323 32.75 6.77 -26.20
C THR A 323 33.42 8.14 -26.38
N ASP A 324 32.88 9.18 -25.74
CA ASP A 324 33.42 10.54 -25.81
C ASP A 324 34.83 10.65 -25.20
N TYR A 325 35.17 9.76 -24.26
CA TYR A 325 36.47 9.67 -23.61
C TYR A 325 37.37 8.57 -24.19
N GLY A 326 36.97 7.92 -25.29
CA GLY A 326 37.72 6.80 -25.89
C GLY A 326 37.70 5.50 -25.07
N ASN A 327 36.82 5.40 -24.07
CA ASN A 327 36.61 4.22 -23.25
C ASN A 327 35.54 3.30 -23.87
N ASN A 328 35.49 2.05 -23.43
CA ASN A 328 34.44 1.11 -23.84
C ASN A 328 33.07 1.59 -23.33
N PRO A 329 32.08 1.81 -24.21
CA PRO A 329 30.73 2.22 -23.79
C PRO A 329 29.90 1.09 -23.19
N ILE A 330 30.37 -0.15 -23.29
CA ILE A 330 29.73 -1.32 -22.71
C ILE A 330 30.27 -1.51 -21.29
N ILE A 331 29.37 -1.43 -20.31
CA ILE A 331 29.69 -1.55 -18.88
C ILE A 331 28.83 -2.62 -18.21
N ASN A 332 29.29 -3.12 -17.08
CA ASN A 332 28.61 -4.15 -16.31
C ASN A 332 27.67 -3.53 -15.25
N PHE A 333 26.89 -4.38 -14.57
CA PHE A 333 25.90 -3.94 -13.57
C PHE A 333 26.53 -3.22 -12.36
N ASP A 334 27.83 -3.36 -12.13
CA ASP A 334 28.54 -2.67 -11.05
C ASP A 334 28.49 -1.15 -11.15
N VAL A 335 28.18 -0.61 -12.33
CA VAL A 335 27.89 0.82 -12.50
C VAL A 335 26.80 1.33 -11.54
N PHE A 336 25.84 0.50 -11.15
CA PHE A 336 24.76 0.93 -10.25
C PHE A 336 25.22 1.16 -8.80
N ARG A 337 26.46 0.79 -8.44
CA ARG A 337 27.09 1.14 -7.17
C ARG A 337 28.19 2.18 -7.42
N GLN A 338 27.79 3.45 -7.47
CA GLN A 338 28.73 4.58 -7.44
C GLN A 338 28.99 5.07 -6.02
N TYR A 339 30.19 5.60 -5.76
CA TYR A 339 30.54 6.23 -4.49
C TYR A 339 29.72 7.51 -4.24
N THR A 340 29.34 7.76 -2.98
CA THR A 340 28.49 8.90 -2.57
C THR A 340 29.22 9.75 -1.54
N GLN A 341 30.04 10.68 -2.02
CA GLN A 341 30.88 11.55 -1.20
C GLN A 341 30.08 12.49 -0.27
N SER A 342 28.90 12.94 -0.70
CA SER A 342 28.00 13.78 0.11
C SER A 342 27.58 13.12 1.42
N LEU A 343 27.38 11.79 1.42
CA LEU A 343 27.06 11.04 2.64
C LEU A 343 28.29 10.94 3.56
N GLU A 344 29.49 10.73 3.02
CA GLU A 344 30.71 10.75 3.84
C GLU A 344 30.97 12.13 4.45
N TYR A 345 30.71 13.18 3.69
CA TYR A 345 30.79 14.55 4.18
C TYR A 345 29.76 14.82 5.28
N ARG A 346 28.49 14.42 5.09
CA ARG A 346 27.46 14.51 6.11
C ARG A 346 27.88 13.83 7.42
N ASN A 347 28.39 12.61 7.31
CA ASN A 347 28.83 11.82 8.47
C ASN A 347 29.89 12.55 9.30
N LYS A 348 30.84 13.22 8.61
CA LYS A 348 31.89 14.02 9.23
C LYS A 348 31.36 15.35 9.78
N ARG A 349 30.63 16.13 8.96
CA ARG A 349 30.10 17.46 9.30
C ARG A 349 29.19 17.43 10.52
N LEU A 350 28.32 16.42 10.59
CA LEU A 350 27.37 16.24 11.70
C LEU A 350 27.91 15.35 12.83
N GLU A 351 29.17 14.91 12.75
CA GLU A 351 29.82 14.02 13.72
C GLU A 351 28.99 12.78 14.09
N LEU A 352 28.31 12.18 13.11
CA LEU A 352 27.36 11.07 13.35
C LEU A 352 28.05 9.77 13.76
N ARG A 353 29.36 9.64 13.50
CA ARG A 353 30.20 8.48 13.83
C ARG A 353 29.60 7.16 13.33
N ARG A 354 29.04 7.16 12.12
CA ARG A 354 28.50 5.96 11.46
C ARG A 354 29.55 5.31 10.59
N LEU A 355 29.54 3.98 10.51
CA LEU A 355 30.44 3.22 9.64
C LEU A 355 30.06 3.34 8.15
N SER A 356 28.76 3.44 7.84
CA SER A 356 28.25 3.78 6.51
C SER A 356 26.87 4.41 6.63
N LEU A 357 26.76 5.72 6.33
CA LEU A 357 25.44 6.38 6.26
C LEU A 357 24.56 5.83 5.14
N ARG A 358 25.18 5.35 4.05
CA ARG A 358 24.46 4.71 2.96
C ARG A 358 23.75 3.45 3.44
N ALA A 359 24.46 2.61 4.19
CA ALA A 359 23.88 1.40 4.78
C ALA A 359 22.76 1.74 5.78
N ASP A 360 22.96 2.76 6.61
CA ASP A 360 21.94 3.22 7.57
C ASP A 360 20.65 3.65 6.85
N LEU A 361 20.76 4.43 5.77
CA LEU A 361 19.62 4.84 4.97
C LEU A 361 18.92 3.65 4.31
N LEU A 362 19.68 2.72 3.70
CA LEU A 362 19.12 1.50 3.11
C LEU A 362 18.35 0.66 4.13
N LYS A 363 18.89 0.51 5.35
CA LYS A 363 18.24 -0.22 6.43
C LYS A 363 16.97 0.46 6.91
N GLN A 364 17.03 1.76 7.24
CA GLN A 364 15.88 2.52 7.72
C GLN A 364 14.71 2.47 6.72
N ARG A 365 15.03 2.59 5.42
CA ARG A 365 14.06 2.61 4.33
C ARG A 365 13.57 1.21 3.90
N SER A 366 14.15 0.13 4.41
CA SER A 366 13.69 -1.24 4.10
C SER A 366 12.37 -1.63 4.77
N SER A 367 12.04 -0.97 5.88
CA SER A 367 10.81 -1.23 6.63
C SER A 367 9.57 -0.99 5.79
N GLY A 368 8.60 -1.92 5.81
CA GLY A 368 7.32 -1.79 5.11
C GLY A 368 7.37 -2.04 3.60
N THR A 369 8.50 -2.48 3.04
CA THR A 369 8.63 -2.78 1.60
C THR A 369 8.08 -4.16 1.21
N GLY A 370 7.79 -5.03 2.19
CA GLY A 370 7.50 -6.44 1.96
C GLY A 370 8.76 -7.32 1.83
N LEU A 371 9.95 -6.72 1.91
CA LEU A 371 11.23 -7.43 1.92
C LEU A 371 11.96 -7.15 3.24
N GLU A 372 12.35 -8.22 3.95
CA GLU A 372 13.21 -8.08 5.12
C GLU A 372 14.62 -7.62 4.72
N PHE A 373 15.27 -6.85 5.61
CA PHE A 373 16.60 -6.31 5.37
C PHE A 373 17.66 -7.40 5.12
N ILE A 374 17.49 -8.58 5.71
CA ILE A 374 18.39 -9.73 5.47
C ILE A 374 18.36 -10.20 4.01
N HIS A 375 17.23 -10.06 3.30
CA HIS A 375 17.14 -10.39 1.88
C HIS A 375 17.95 -9.40 1.03
N ILE A 376 17.93 -8.12 1.42
CA ILE A 376 18.73 -7.08 0.77
C ILE A 376 20.22 -7.34 1.02
N MET A 377 20.60 -7.69 2.25
CA MET A 377 21.98 -8.07 2.60
C MET A 377 22.45 -9.29 1.78
N GLN A 378 21.62 -10.31 1.65
CA GLN A 378 21.92 -11.49 0.84
C GLN A 378 22.16 -11.10 -0.63
N THR A 379 21.30 -10.25 -1.19
CA THR A 379 21.45 -9.76 -2.57
C THR A 379 22.71 -8.92 -2.74
N ASP A 380 22.99 -8.01 -1.81
CA ASP A 380 24.18 -7.15 -1.85
C ASP A 380 25.49 -7.95 -1.78
N PHE A 381 25.52 -9.00 -0.94
CA PHE A 381 26.61 -9.96 -0.91
C PHE A 381 26.73 -10.77 -2.21
N LEU A 382 25.61 -11.21 -2.78
CA LEU A 382 25.59 -11.94 -4.05
C LEU A 382 26.15 -11.09 -5.19
N LEU A 383 25.78 -9.80 -5.26
CA LEU A 383 26.30 -8.86 -6.25
C LEU A 383 27.80 -8.61 -6.07
N PHE A 384 28.27 -8.49 -4.83
CA PHE A 384 29.70 -8.48 -4.52
C PHE A 384 30.42 -9.73 -5.04
N MET A 385 29.90 -10.92 -4.74
CA MET A 385 30.49 -12.18 -5.19
C MET A 385 30.51 -12.28 -6.71
N ARG A 386 29.37 -12.02 -7.37
CA ARG A 386 29.28 -12.04 -8.84
C ARG A 386 30.27 -11.08 -9.48
N SER A 387 30.32 -9.83 -8.99
CA SER A 387 31.25 -8.82 -9.54
C SER A 387 32.71 -9.20 -9.31
N SER A 388 32.99 -10.07 -8.32
CA SER A 388 34.34 -10.49 -7.99
C SER A 388 34.82 -11.70 -8.79
N VAL A 389 33.92 -12.56 -9.28
CA VAL A 389 34.27 -13.73 -10.09
C VAL A 389 34.89 -13.28 -11.42
N GLY A 390 36.02 -13.89 -11.80
CA GLY A 390 36.71 -13.61 -13.06
C GLY A 390 37.58 -12.35 -13.08
N LEU A 391 37.64 -11.57 -12.00
CA LEU A 391 38.54 -10.41 -11.90
C LEU A 391 39.84 -10.74 -11.17
N MET A 392 40.97 -10.40 -11.80
CA MET A 392 42.31 -10.53 -11.21
C MET A 392 42.80 -9.24 -10.51
N ASP A 393 42.19 -8.08 -10.79
CA ASP A 393 42.65 -6.80 -10.27
C ASP A 393 42.01 -6.42 -8.92
N GLY A 394 42.80 -5.75 -8.07
CA GLY A 394 42.46 -5.43 -6.68
C GLY A 394 41.43 -4.31 -6.45
N TYR A 395 40.68 -3.90 -7.47
CA TYR A 395 39.59 -2.93 -7.35
C TYR A 395 38.25 -3.66 -7.14
N TRP A 396 37.36 -3.07 -6.36
CA TRP A 396 36.00 -3.57 -6.14
C TRP A 396 35.06 -2.98 -7.17
N PRO A 397 34.50 -3.77 -8.10
CA PRO A 397 33.45 -3.24 -8.95
C PRO A 397 32.19 -2.96 -8.12
N TRP A 398 31.80 -3.89 -7.23
CA TRP A 398 30.69 -3.73 -6.29
C TRP A 398 31.18 -3.76 -4.84
N TYR A 399 30.87 -2.76 -4.03
CA TYR A 399 31.14 -2.78 -2.58
C TYR A 399 29.82 -3.00 -1.82
N PRO A 400 29.72 -4.04 -0.97
CA PRO A 400 28.45 -4.47 -0.39
C PRO A 400 28.08 -3.67 0.87
N GLU A 401 27.50 -2.48 0.67
CA GLU A 401 27.15 -1.49 1.71
C GLU A 401 26.45 -2.08 2.94
N THR A 402 25.48 -2.96 2.72
CA THR A 402 24.57 -3.45 3.78
C THR A 402 25.23 -4.42 4.75
N LEU A 403 26.39 -4.99 4.39
CA LEU A 403 27.03 -6.04 5.18
C LEU A 403 27.74 -5.55 6.45
N VAL A 404 27.84 -4.23 6.64
CA VAL A 404 28.16 -3.62 7.94
C VAL A 404 27.23 -4.08 9.07
N TYR A 405 26.01 -4.53 8.72
CA TYR A 405 25.03 -5.04 9.68
C TYR A 405 25.11 -6.55 9.95
N LEU A 406 26.09 -7.28 9.40
CA LEU A 406 26.31 -8.69 9.75
C LEU A 406 26.69 -8.86 11.23
N GLY A 407 27.36 -7.86 11.81
CA GLY A 407 27.92 -7.93 13.16
C GLY A 407 28.93 -9.08 13.31
N HIS A 408 29.08 -9.57 14.54
CA HIS A 408 30.09 -10.59 14.87
C HIS A 408 29.73 -12.04 14.45
N PHE A 409 28.49 -12.32 14.03
CA PHE A 409 28.03 -13.67 13.70
C PHE A 409 27.68 -13.81 12.21
N GLN A 410 28.69 -14.14 11.41
CA GLN A 410 28.55 -14.34 9.97
C GLN A 410 28.01 -15.74 9.66
N LYS A 411 26.70 -15.92 9.81
CA LYS A 411 25.99 -17.12 9.33
C LYS A 411 25.85 -17.07 7.81
N GLN A 412 25.77 -18.25 7.19
CA GLN A 412 25.48 -18.34 5.76
C GLN A 412 24.14 -17.69 5.42
N PHE A 413 24.06 -17.06 4.25
CA PHE A 413 22.78 -16.59 3.75
C PHE A 413 21.92 -17.76 3.29
N GLU A 414 20.60 -17.61 3.41
CA GLU A 414 19.63 -18.68 3.16
C GLU A 414 19.78 -19.29 1.76
N ILE A 415 19.95 -18.46 0.73
CA ILE A 415 20.12 -18.91 -0.65
C ILE A 415 21.31 -19.89 -0.78
N PHE A 416 22.41 -19.63 -0.09
CA PHE A 416 23.60 -20.47 -0.14
C PHE A 416 23.50 -21.70 0.78
N ALA A 417 22.83 -21.57 1.93
CA ALA A 417 22.51 -22.72 2.78
C ALA A 417 21.66 -23.77 2.02
N ARG A 418 20.64 -23.30 1.28
CA ARG A 418 19.80 -24.13 0.41
C ARG A 418 20.58 -24.77 -0.73
N ALA A 419 21.60 -24.08 -1.23
CA ALA A 419 22.50 -24.57 -2.26
C ALA A 419 23.42 -25.71 -1.81
N SER A 420 23.28 -26.21 -0.58
CA SER A 420 23.82 -27.52 -0.22
C SER A 420 23.21 -28.66 -1.06
N SER A 421 21.95 -28.53 -1.51
CA SER A 421 21.38 -29.42 -2.53
C SER A 421 21.91 -29.06 -3.91
N LYS A 422 22.42 -30.05 -4.63
CA LYS A 422 22.91 -29.92 -6.00
C LYS A 422 21.82 -29.40 -6.94
N LYS A 423 20.58 -29.89 -6.80
CA LYS A 423 19.43 -29.39 -7.58
C LYS A 423 19.17 -27.91 -7.37
N TYR A 424 19.29 -27.42 -6.13
CA TYR A 424 19.09 -25.99 -5.85
C TYR A 424 20.29 -25.16 -6.30
N PHE A 425 21.52 -25.64 -6.08
CA PHE A 425 22.74 -25.02 -6.60
C PHE A 425 22.67 -24.83 -8.11
N ASP A 426 22.24 -25.84 -8.85
CA ASP A 426 22.09 -25.77 -10.31
C ASP A 426 21.12 -24.67 -10.77
N LYS A 427 20.14 -24.28 -9.94
CA LYS A 427 19.22 -23.16 -10.22
C LYS A 427 19.85 -21.78 -9.95
N ILE A 428 20.72 -21.65 -8.96
CA ILE A 428 21.24 -20.34 -8.52
C ILE A 428 22.64 -20.02 -9.03
N LYS A 429 23.39 -21.00 -9.53
CA LYS A 429 24.79 -20.82 -9.97
C LYS A 429 24.95 -19.74 -11.06
N CYS A 430 23.91 -19.53 -11.87
CA CYS A 430 23.87 -18.45 -12.86
C CYS A 430 24.00 -17.06 -12.22
N LEU A 431 23.49 -16.86 -11.00
CA LEU A 431 23.52 -15.57 -10.30
C LEU A 431 24.93 -15.12 -9.93
N ILE A 432 25.85 -16.05 -9.65
CA ILE A 432 27.25 -15.75 -9.32
C ILE A 432 28.22 -16.10 -10.45
N SER A 433 27.69 -16.46 -11.63
CA SER A 433 28.47 -16.75 -12.85
C SER A 433 29.49 -17.89 -12.67
N ILE A 434 29.06 -19.01 -12.08
CA ILE A 434 29.88 -20.22 -11.94
C ILE A 434 29.18 -21.47 -12.47
N ASN A 435 29.95 -22.49 -12.82
CA ASN A 435 29.45 -23.81 -13.23
C ASN A 435 29.51 -24.81 -12.08
N THR A 436 30.57 -24.76 -11.27
CA THR A 436 30.79 -25.65 -10.12
C THR A 436 31.29 -24.86 -8.90
N PRO A 437 31.12 -25.37 -7.66
CA PRO A 437 31.69 -24.70 -6.49
C PRO A 437 33.21 -24.48 -6.59
N LYS A 438 33.95 -25.33 -7.32
CA LYS A 438 35.40 -25.19 -7.49
C LYS A 438 35.80 -23.89 -8.20
N ASP A 439 34.93 -23.32 -9.02
CA ASP A 439 35.21 -22.08 -9.74
C ASP A 439 35.41 -20.87 -8.79
N LEU A 440 35.00 -21.00 -7.52
CA LEU A 440 35.23 -20.00 -6.47
C LEU A 440 36.55 -20.21 -5.68
N GLU A 441 37.22 -21.35 -5.83
CA GLU A 441 38.35 -21.74 -4.99
C GLU A 441 39.50 -20.73 -5.06
N GLU A 442 39.87 -20.32 -6.28
CA GLU A 442 40.92 -19.32 -6.48
C GLU A 442 40.54 -17.97 -5.86
N LEU A 443 39.31 -17.51 -6.07
CA LEU A 443 38.82 -16.24 -5.53
C LEU A 443 38.84 -16.23 -4.00
N LEU A 444 38.33 -17.29 -3.38
CA LEU A 444 38.28 -17.43 -1.92
C LEU A 444 39.70 -17.54 -1.32
N ASN A 445 40.60 -18.27 -1.97
CA ASN A 445 42.00 -18.35 -1.57
C ASN A 445 42.69 -16.98 -1.67
N ASN A 446 42.39 -16.20 -2.70
CA ASN A 446 42.94 -14.85 -2.86
C ASN A 446 42.44 -13.89 -1.76
N PHE A 447 41.19 -14.03 -1.30
CA PHE A 447 40.69 -13.29 -0.14
C PHE A 447 41.37 -13.74 1.16
N GLN A 448 41.48 -15.05 1.41
CA GLN A 448 42.11 -15.57 2.64
C GLN A 448 43.59 -15.20 2.75
N THR A 449 44.30 -15.19 1.62
CA THR A 449 45.74 -14.86 1.56
C THR A 449 46.00 -13.35 1.43
N ASN A 450 44.97 -12.51 1.49
CA ASN A 450 45.04 -11.06 1.30
C ASN A 450 45.67 -10.61 -0.04
N LYS A 451 45.76 -11.52 -1.03
CA LYS A 451 46.12 -11.16 -2.42
C LYS A 451 45.07 -10.25 -3.04
N ARG A 452 43.82 -10.45 -2.62
CA ARG A 452 42.71 -9.54 -2.85
C ARG A 452 42.22 -9.08 -1.49
N ARG A 453 42.06 -7.77 -1.30
CA ARG A 453 41.50 -7.21 -0.05
C ARG A 453 40.08 -7.74 0.14
N LEU A 454 39.45 -7.51 1.30
CA LEU A 454 38.01 -7.68 1.49
C LEU A 454 37.36 -6.32 1.82
N PRO A 455 36.03 -6.15 1.62
CA PRO A 455 35.31 -5.01 2.15
C PRO A 455 35.53 -4.92 3.66
N MET A 456 35.93 -3.75 4.15
CA MET A 456 36.18 -3.49 5.56
C MET A 456 35.40 -2.27 6.04
N TRP A 457 34.86 -2.37 7.26
CA TRP A 457 34.31 -1.27 8.05
C TRP A 457 35.11 -1.20 9.35
N GLU A 458 36.01 -0.22 9.43
CA GLU A 458 37.07 -0.17 10.46
C GLU A 458 37.90 -1.47 10.50
N PHE A 459 37.76 -2.26 11.57
CA PHE A 459 38.50 -3.51 11.77
C PHE A 459 37.68 -4.76 11.41
N GLU A 460 36.41 -4.58 11.03
CA GLU A 460 35.52 -5.68 10.67
C GLU A 460 35.50 -5.91 9.16
N SER A 461 35.53 -7.18 8.77
CA SER A 461 35.47 -7.63 7.37
C SER A 461 34.52 -8.81 7.25
N ILE A 462 34.00 -9.03 6.05
CA ILE A 462 33.23 -10.24 5.74
C ILE A 462 34.12 -11.48 5.59
N ASN A 463 33.54 -12.66 5.78
CA ASN A 463 34.11 -13.96 5.45
C ASN A 463 33.26 -14.60 4.34
N PRO A 464 33.63 -14.41 3.05
CA PRO A 464 32.84 -14.93 1.95
C PRO A 464 32.66 -16.45 2.00
N SER A 465 33.65 -17.21 2.44
CA SER A 465 33.55 -18.67 2.56
C SER A 465 32.46 -19.10 3.54
N ALA A 466 32.30 -18.39 4.65
CA ALA A 466 31.24 -18.64 5.64
C ALA A 466 29.87 -18.20 5.11
N LEU A 467 29.77 -17.01 4.51
CA LEU A 467 28.52 -16.48 3.97
C LEU A 467 27.95 -17.30 2.81
N LEU A 468 28.82 -17.92 2.00
CA LEU A 468 28.49 -18.84 0.90
C LEU A 468 28.20 -20.27 1.35
N ASP A 469 28.45 -20.62 2.60
CA ASP A 469 28.48 -22.02 3.05
C ASP A 469 29.34 -22.91 2.12
N TYR A 470 30.51 -22.41 1.72
CA TYR A 470 31.30 -22.92 0.58
C TYR A 470 31.52 -24.44 0.61
N ASN A 471 31.87 -24.97 1.79
CA ASN A 471 32.18 -26.39 1.98
C ASN A 471 30.95 -27.30 1.81
N ASN A 472 29.73 -26.76 1.89
CA ASN A 472 28.49 -27.51 1.76
C ASN A 472 27.83 -27.33 0.40
N LEU A 473 28.27 -26.41 -0.46
CA LEU A 473 27.68 -26.16 -1.78
C LEU A 473 27.67 -27.43 -2.65
N ALA A 474 26.48 -27.78 -3.16
CA ALA A 474 26.22 -28.93 -4.02
C ALA A 474 26.72 -30.29 -3.48
N THR A 475 26.84 -30.44 -2.16
CA THR A 475 27.30 -31.69 -1.52
C THR A 475 26.19 -32.72 -1.30
N LYS A 476 24.93 -32.28 -1.28
CA LYS A 476 23.75 -33.14 -1.14
C LYS A 476 23.05 -33.32 -2.49
N PRO A 477 22.43 -34.48 -2.76
CA PRO A 477 21.72 -34.73 -4.02
C PRO A 477 20.62 -33.72 -4.41
#